data_AF-A0A849TNS9-F1
#
_entry.id   AF-A0A849TNS9-F1
#
_cell.length_a   1.000
_cell.length_b   1.000
_cell.length_c   1.000
_cell.angle_alpha   90.00
_cell.angle_beta   90.00
_cell.angle_gamma   90.00
#
_symmetry.space_group_name_H-M   'P 1'
#
loop_
_entity.id
_entity.type
_entity.pdbx_description
1 polymer ?
#
loop_
_entity_poly.entity_id
_entity_poly.type
_entity_poly.pdbx_seq_one_letter_code
_entity_poly.pdbx_strand_id
1 'polypeptide(L)'
;MPAHHIALDSWRGLAAVLVALHHFVSTGTLTGNALVQNSWIFVDFFFLLSGFIIAANYKSNINSGGDLKNFMLLRLGRLWPLHIVMLALWFLFELAIAFLAKGATTGGRAAFTEPYDLTSLAANIFLVQSLGLNEETRNWVAWSISTEVWTYLVFGVL
;
A
#
# COMPACT_ATOMS: atom_id res chain seq x y z
N MET A 1 10.77 17.08 20.95
CA MET A 1 9.50 16.92 20.22
C MET A 1 9.84 16.77 18.74
N PRO A 2 9.25 15.84 17.99
CA PRO A 2 9.49 15.77 16.54
C PRO A 2 9.13 17.12 15.92
N ALA A 3 9.93 17.58 14.96
CA ALA A 3 9.68 18.85 14.31
C ALA A 3 8.38 18.73 13.50
N HIS A 4 7.33 19.43 13.92
CA HIS A 4 6.06 19.43 13.20
C HIS A 4 6.17 20.39 12.03
N HIS A 5 6.32 19.82 10.83
CA HIS A 5 6.45 20.59 9.60
C HIS A 5 5.06 20.80 8.98
N ILE A 6 4.31 21.77 9.51
CA ILE A 6 2.92 22.08 9.09
C ILE A 6 2.81 22.19 7.56
N ALA A 7 3.76 22.86 6.91
CA ALA A 7 3.79 23.01 5.46
C ALA A 7 3.85 21.65 4.74
N LEU A 8 4.75 20.75 5.19
CA LEU A 8 4.92 19.43 4.58
C LEU A 8 3.72 18.53 4.86
N ASP A 9 3.17 18.57 6.08
CA ASP A 9 1.96 17.81 6.40
C ASP A 9 0.75 18.31 5.58
N SER A 10 0.65 19.62 5.33
CA SER A 10 -0.38 20.21 4.45
C SER A 10 -0.23 19.73 3.01
N TRP A 11 1.00 19.71 2.47
CA TRP A 11 1.28 19.20 1.13
C TRP A 11 0.94 17.71 0.98
N ARG A 12 1.21 16.88 2.01
CA ARG A 12 0.79 15.47 2.04
C ARG A 12 -0.72 15.34 2.02
N GLY A 13 -1.44 16.17 2.79
CA GLY A 13 -2.90 16.20 2.79
C GLY A 13 -3.47 16.54 1.41
N LEU A 14 -2.92 17.58 0.76
CA LEU A 14 -3.34 17.96 -0.60
C LEU A 14 -3.09 16.84 -1.61
N ALA A 15 -1.89 16.24 -1.59
CA ALA A 15 -1.56 15.12 -2.45
C ALA A 15 -2.52 13.93 -2.25
N ALA A 16 -2.82 13.57 -0.99
CA ALA A 16 -3.75 12.49 -0.68
C ALA A 16 -5.17 12.76 -1.21
N VAL A 17 -5.66 13.99 -1.11
CA VAL A 17 -6.97 14.38 -1.67
C VAL A 17 -6.98 14.26 -3.20
N LEU A 18 -5.93 14.74 -3.86
CA LEU A 18 -5.82 14.67 -5.32
C LEU A 18 -5.77 13.22 -5.83
N VAL A 19 -5.05 12.34 -5.13
CA VAL A 19 -5.03 10.89 -5.41
C VAL A 19 -6.38 10.25 -5.13
N ALA A 20 -7.09 10.63 -4.07
CA ALA A 20 -8.43 10.12 -3.79
C ALA A 20 -9.42 10.52 -4.89
N LEU A 21 -9.35 11.78 -5.36
CA LEU A 21 -10.17 12.26 -6.48
C LEU A 21 -9.85 11.55 -7.80
N HIS A 22 -8.58 11.21 -8.04
CA HIS A 22 -8.16 10.43 -9.22
C HIS A 22 -8.87 9.08 -9.29
N HIS A 23 -8.99 8.39 -8.15
CA HIS A 23 -9.63 7.09 -8.06
C HIS A 23 -11.16 7.15 -7.96
N PHE A 24 -11.72 8.35 -7.77
CA PHE A 24 -13.16 8.54 -7.77
C PHE A 24 -13.69 8.52 -9.21
N VAL A 25 -14.15 7.34 -9.63
CA VAL A 25 -14.71 7.14 -10.98
C VAL A 25 -16.09 7.79 -11.06
N SER A 26 -16.11 9.05 -11.51
CA SER A 26 -17.33 9.81 -11.78
C SER A 26 -17.18 10.55 -13.11
N THR A 27 -18.26 10.70 -13.87
CA THR A 27 -18.28 11.38 -15.19
C THR A 27 -18.57 12.88 -15.06
N GLY A 28 -18.23 13.50 -13.93
CA GLY A 28 -18.44 14.93 -13.68
C GLY A 28 -17.31 15.83 -14.18
N THR A 29 -17.58 17.13 -14.30
CA THR A 29 -16.59 18.16 -14.67
C THR A 29 -15.40 18.24 -13.71
N LEU A 30 -15.57 17.85 -12.44
CA LEU A 30 -14.52 17.86 -11.42
C LEU A 30 -13.46 16.77 -11.67
N THR A 31 -13.88 15.57 -12.02
CA THR A 31 -13.03 14.40 -12.30
C THR A 31 -12.54 14.35 -13.75
N GLY A 32 -13.22 15.06 -14.65
CA GLY A 32 -12.81 15.24 -16.04
C GLY A 32 -11.68 16.25 -16.26
N ASN A 33 -11.26 16.98 -15.22
CA ASN A 33 -10.18 17.98 -15.34
C ASN A 33 -8.80 17.29 -15.44
N ALA A 34 -7.93 17.82 -16.31
CA ALA A 34 -6.57 17.32 -16.51
C ALA A 34 -5.75 17.22 -15.21
N LEU A 35 -5.94 18.12 -14.24
CA LEU A 35 -5.26 18.05 -12.96
C LEU A 35 -5.59 16.75 -12.22
N VAL A 36 -6.87 16.40 -12.11
CA VAL A 36 -7.34 15.21 -11.39
C VAL A 36 -6.98 13.92 -12.14
N GLN A 37 -7.05 13.94 -13.47
CA GLN A 37 -6.66 12.80 -14.30
C GLN A 37 -5.17 12.49 -14.21
N ASN A 38 -4.32 13.51 -14.03
CA ASN A 38 -2.87 13.34 -13.89
C ASN A 38 -2.42 13.24 -12.42
N SER A 39 -3.35 13.15 -11.47
CA SER A 39 -3.01 13.14 -10.05
C SER A 39 -2.26 11.88 -9.58
N TRP A 40 -2.09 10.86 -10.43
CA TRP A 40 -1.24 9.71 -10.13
C TRP A 40 0.20 10.12 -9.78
N ILE A 41 0.72 11.21 -10.35
CA ILE A 41 2.05 11.76 -10.03
C ILE A 41 2.18 12.22 -8.56
N PHE A 42 1.06 12.56 -7.91
CA PHE A 42 1.08 12.97 -6.51
C PHE A 42 1.34 11.80 -5.55
N VAL A 43 1.22 10.55 -6.02
CA VAL A 43 1.65 9.37 -5.26
C VAL A 43 3.16 9.43 -5.05
N ASP A 44 3.94 9.67 -6.12
CA ASP A 44 5.40 9.78 -6.03
C ASP A 44 5.82 10.96 -5.16
N PHE A 45 5.13 12.11 -5.32
CA PHE A 45 5.36 13.28 -4.49
C PHE A 45 5.09 13.01 -3.01
N PHE A 46 4.02 12.28 -2.68
CA PHE A 46 3.69 11.89 -1.32
C PHE A 46 4.77 10.99 -0.69
N PHE A 47 5.32 10.05 -1.48
CA PHE A 47 6.42 9.18 -1.04
C PHE A 47 7.71 9.96 -0.79
N LEU A 48 8.09 10.86 -1.70
CA LEU A 48 9.26 11.73 -1.53
C LEU A 48 9.18 12.55 -0.24
N LEU A 49 8.02 13.15 0.01
CA LEU A 49 7.79 13.97 1.19
C LEU A 49 7.81 13.16 2.49
N SER A 50 7.23 11.96 2.46
CA SER A 50 7.29 11.02 3.58
C SER A 50 8.73 10.59 3.88
N GLY A 51 9.52 10.30 2.85
CA GLY A 51 10.95 9.98 2.99
C GLY A 51 11.75 11.11 3.61
N PHE A 52 11.54 12.36 3.16
CA PHE A 52 12.18 13.54 3.73
C PHE A 52 11.86 13.71 5.23
N ILE A 53 10.58 13.63 5.61
CA ILE A 53 10.15 13.79 7.02
C ILE A 53 10.76 12.68 7.90
N ILE A 54 10.83 11.46 7.39
CA ILE A 54 11.42 10.33 8.13
C ILE A 54 12.91 10.54 8.31
N ALA A 55 13.65 10.89 7.26
CA ALA A 55 15.07 11.19 7.35
C ALA A 55 15.34 12.34 8.34
N ALA A 56 14.58 13.43 8.26
CA ALA A 56 14.75 14.57 9.16
C ALA A 56 14.49 14.23 10.63
N ASN A 57 13.53 13.36 10.93
CA ASN A 57 13.14 13.05 12.32
C ASN A 57 13.86 11.82 12.92
N TYR A 58 14.38 10.91 12.10
CA TYR A 58 14.90 9.62 12.58
C TYR A 58 16.37 9.35 12.26
N LYS A 59 17.03 10.16 11.41
CA LYS A 59 18.43 9.94 11.02
C LYS A 59 19.41 9.84 12.20
N SER A 60 19.17 10.56 13.30
CA SER A 60 20.02 10.53 14.50
C SER A 60 19.56 9.53 15.56
N ASN A 61 18.42 8.87 15.36
CA ASN A 61 17.70 8.15 16.43
C ASN A 61 17.76 6.63 16.28
N ILE A 62 18.28 6.11 15.17
CA ILE A 62 18.45 4.67 14.94
C ILE A 62 19.93 4.35 15.12
N ASN A 63 20.36 4.09 16.37
CA ASN A 63 21.77 3.81 16.68
C ASN A 63 22.01 2.36 17.12
N SER A 64 20.94 1.59 17.30
CA SER A 64 20.99 0.19 17.73
C SER A 64 19.93 -0.65 17.03
N GLY A 65 20.11 -1.98 17.05
CA GLY A 65 19.07 -2.90 16.56
C GLY A 65 17.75 -2.81 17.33
N GLY A 66 17.79 -2.37 18.60
CA GLY A 66 16.59 -2.10 19.39
C GLY A 66 15.80 -0.89 18.87
N ASP A 67 16.50 0.18 18.49
CA ASP A 67 15.90 1.38 17.92
C ASP A 67 15.29 1.09 16.55
N LEU A 68 15.98 0.29 15.72
CA LEU A 68 15.45 -0.18 14.43
C LEU A 68 14.17 -1.00 14.62
N LYS A 69 14.17 -1.93 15.58
CA LYS A 69 12.97 -2.73 15.88
C LYS A 69 11.81 -1.84 16.31
N ASN A 70 12.04 -0.89 17.21
CA ASN A 70 11.01 0.05 17.66
C ASN A 70 10.50 0.94 16.52
N PHE A 71 11.41 1.43 15.67
CA PHE A 71 11.10 2.21 14.47
C PHE A 71 10.19 1.46 13.51
N MET A 72 10.49 0.18 13.25
CA MET A 72 9.71 -0.69 12.38
C MET A 72 8.37 -1.06 13.00
N LEU A 73 8.32 -1.40 14.29
CA LEU A 73 7.09 -1.78 14.99
C LEU A 73 6.04 -0.67 14.98
N LEU A 74 6.45 0.59 15.20
CA LEU A 74 5.52 1.74 15.16
C LEU A 74 4.92 1.95 13.77
N ARG A 75 5.70 1.70 12.71
CA ARG A 75 5.27 1.88 11.32
C ARG A 75 4.42 0.72 10.83
N LEU A 76 4.86 -0.51 11.10
CA LEU A 76 4.10 -1.72 10.79
C LEU A 76 2.79 -1.74 11.57
N GLY A 77 2.79 -1.37 12.85
CA GLY A 77 1.57 -1.30 13.66
C GLY A 77 0.50 -0.35 13.11
N ARG A 78 0.89 0.64 12.30
CA ARG A 78 -0.03 1.53 11.59
C ARG A 78 -0.58 0.91 10.30
N LEU A 79 0.25 0.20 9.54
CA LEU A 79 -0.08 -0.30 8.19
C LEU A 79 -0.72 -1.70 8.21
N TRP A 80 -0.23 -2.59 9.09
CA TRP A 80 -0.64 -4.00 9.17
C TRP A 80 -2.11 -4.24 9.51
N PRO A 81 -2.73 -3.49 10.43
CA PRO A 81 -4.13 -3.74 10.77
C PRO A 81 -5.04 -3.68 9.54
N LEU A 82 -4.90 -2.63 8.72
CA LEU A 82 -5.68 -2.48 7.50
C LEU A 82 -5.30 -3.53 6.45
N HIS A 83 -4.01 -3.79 6.25
CA HIS A 83 -3.54 -4.76 5.26
C HIS A 83 -4.07 -6.18 5.55
N ILE A 84 -4.00 -6.62 6.81
CA ILE A 84 -4.52 -7.93 7.23
C ILE A 84 -6.03 -8.04 6.98
N VAL A 85 -6.79 -6.98 7.27
CA VAL A 85 -8.24 -6.96 6.98
C VAL A 85 -8.49 -7.14 5.49
N MET A 86 -7.77 -6.42 4.63
CA MET A 86 -7.92 -6.53 3.17
C MET A 86 -7.53 -7.92 2.66
N LEU A 87 -6.45 -8.52 3.19
CA LEU A 87 -6.06 -9.89 2.84
C LEU A 87 -7.09 -10.93 3.30
N ALA A 88 -7.64 -10.76 4.51
CA ALA A 88 -8.68 -11.64 5.02
C ALA A 88 -9.94 -11.57 4.16
N LEU A 89 -10.38 -10.35 3.77
CA LEU A 89 -11.53 -10.16 2.88
C LEU A 89 -11.30 -10.81 1.51
N TRP A 90 -10.12 -10.62 0.93
CA TRP A 90 -9.77 -11.29 -0.32
C TRP A 90 -9.78 -12.81 -0.18
N PHE A 91 -9.14 -13.36 0.85
CA PHE A 91 -9.10 -14.80 1.08
C PHE A 91 -10.50 -15.40 1.28
N LEU A 92 -11.35 -14.73 2.07
CA LEU A 92 -12.75 -15.14 2.28
C LEU A 92 -13.55 -15.11 0.96
N PHE A 93 -13.27 -14.13 0.09
CA PHE A 93 -13.91 -14.06 -1.22
C PHE A 93 -13.51 -15.25 -2.12
N GLU A 94 -12.23 -15.66 -2.13
CA GLU A 94 -11.80 -16.88 -2.85
C GLU A 94 -12.46 -18.14 -2.29
N LEU A 95 -12.58 -18.25 -0.96
CA LEU A 95 -13.29 -19.37 -0.34
C LEU A 95 -14.77 -19.42 -0.72
N ALA A 96 -15.43 -18.26 -0.81
CA ALA A 96 -16.81 -18.17 -1.26
C ALA A 96 -16.95 -18.66 -2.72
N ILE A 97 -16.05 -18.26 -3.61
CA ILE A 97 -16.02 -18.76 -5.00
C ILE A 97 -15.81 -20.28 -5.02
N ALA A 98 -14.85 -20.81 -4.24
CA ALA A 98 -14.56 -22.24 -4.17
C ALA A 98 -15.78 -23.05 -3.68
N PHE A 99 -16.53 -22.51 -2.72
CA PHE A 99 -17.73 -23.15 -2.19
C PHE A 99 -18.86 -23.15 -3.22
N LEU A 100 -19.11 -22.02 -3.89
CA LEU A 100 -20.17 -21.89 -4.89
C LEU A 100 -19.89 -22.71 -6.16
N ALA A 101 -18.62 -22.82 -6.57
CA ALA A 101 -18.21 -23.62 -7.73
C ALA A 101 -18.45 -25.13 -7.56
N LYS A 102 -18.49 -25.65 -6.32
CA LYS A 102 -18.84 -27.06 -6.04
C LYS A 102 -20.31 -27.38 -6.31
N GLY A 103 -21.19 -26.37 -6.35
CA GLY A 103 -22.64 -26.54 -6.50
C GLY A 103 -23.19 -26.18 -7.89
N ALA A 104 -22.38 -25.57 -8.75
CA ALA A 104 -22.82 -25.10 -10.06
C ALA A 104 -21.69 -25.16 -11.09
N THR A 105 -21.99 -25.63 -12.30
CA THR A 105 -21.16 -25.42 -13.51
C THR A 105 -21.26 -23.94 -13.91
N THR A 106 -20.63 -23.07 -13.13
CA THR A 106 -20.61 -21.63 -13.41
C THR A 106 -19.47 -21.35 -14.38
N GLY A 107 -19.76 -20.68 -15.49
CA GLY A 107 -18.75 -20.18 -16.44
C GLY A 107 -17.90 -19.02 -15.89
N GLY A 108 -17.73 -18.95 -14.56
CA GLY A 108 -16.87 -17.99 -13.88
C GLY A 108 -15.45 -18.53 -13.69
N ARG A 109 -14.55 -17.68 -13.18
CA ARG A 109 -13.18 -18.10 -12.86
C ARG A 109 -13.16 -19.12 -11.71
N ALA A 110 -12.18 -20.02 -11.73
CA ALA A 110 -11.93 -20.90 -10.60
C ALA A 110 -11.38 -20.12 -9.40
N ALA A 111 -11.66 -20.59 -8.19
CA ALA A 111 -11.02 -20.04 -6.99
C ALA A 111 -9.52 -20.31 -6.99
N PHE A 112 -8.73 -19.41 -6.42
CA PHE A 112 -7.28 -19.54 -6.29
C PHE A 112 -6.54 -19.81 -7.61
N THR A 113 -7.03 -19.23 -8.71
CA THR A 113 -6.30 -19.19 -10.00
C THR A 113 -5.73 -17.81 -10.22
N GLU A 114 -4.65 -17.71 -11.00
CA GLU A 114 -3.98 -16.45 -11.34
C GLU A 114 -5.00 -15.38 -11.80
N PRO A 115 -4.91 -14.12 -11.30
CA PRO A 115 -3.90 -13.54 -10.40
C PRO A 115 -4.21 -13.68 -8.89
N TYR A 116 -5.01 -14.67 -8.49
CA TYR A 116 -5.51 -14.87 -7.12
C TYR A 116 -4.96 -16.13 -6.45
N ASP A 117 -3.89 -16.69 -6.98
CA ASP A 117 -3.31 -17.93 -6.53
C ASP A 117 -2.62 -17.79 -5.16
N LEU A 118 -2.20 -18.93 -4.60
CA LEU A 118 -1.54 -18.96 -3.30
C LEU A 118 -0.17 -18.25 -3.31
N THR A 119 0.50 -18.18 -4.46
CA THR A 119 1.75 -17.43 -4.62
C THR A 119 1.50 -15.94 -4.48
N SER A 120 0.44 -15.42 -5.10
CA SER A 120 0.03 -14.01 -4.97
C SER A 120 -0.38 -13.66 -3.54
N LEU A 121 -1.03 -14.59 -2.83
CA LEU A 121 -1.37 -14.43 -1.42
C LEU A 121 -0.10 -14.37 -0.55
N ALA A 122 0.82 -15.31 -0.74
CA ALA A 122 2.11 -15.33 -0.04
C ALA A 122 2.90 -14.04 -0.32
N ALA A 123 2.95 -13.61 -1.58
CA ALA A 123 3.63 -12.37 -1.97
C ALA A 123 3.07 -11.16 -1.21
N ASN A 124 1.75 -11.06 -1.09
CA ASN A 124 1.08 -9.99 -0.34
C ASN A 124 1.27 -10.08 1.18
N ILE A 125 1.35 -11.28 1.75
CA ILE A 125 1.64 -11.48 3.18
C ILE A 125 3.05 -10.97 3.51
N PHE A 126 4.03 -11.28 2.67
CA PHE A 126 5.41 -10.86 2.84
C PHE A 126 5.72 -9.48 2.25
N LEU A 127 4.73 -8.82 1.65
CA LEU A 127 4.88 -7.55 0.95
C LEU A 127 5.98 -7.56 -0.11
N VAL A 128 6.14 -8.64 -0.88
CA VAL A 128 7.21 -8.74 -1.88
C VAL A 128 6.75 -8.45 -3.31
N GLN A 129 5.46 -8.14 -3.51
CA GLN A 129 4.88 -7.89 -4.83
C GLN A 129 5.45 -6.65 -5.54
N SER A 130 5.95 -5.65 -4.79
CA SER A 130 6.63 -4.47 -5.41
C SER A 130 8.09 -4.72 -5.78
N LEU A 131 8.67 -5.86 -5.38
CA LEU A 131 10.08 -6.19 -5.61
C LEU A 131 10.34 -6.91 -6.95
N GLY A 132 9.33 -7.02 -7.81
CA GLY A 132 9.43 -7.77 -9.07
C GLY A 132 9.39 -9.29 -8.93
N LEU A 133 9.08 -9.81 -7.73
CA LEU A 133 8.96 -11.25 -7.48
C LEU A 133 7.59 -11.81 -7.88
N ASN A 134 6.55 -10.97 -7.91
CA ASN A 134 5.22 -11.32 -8.37
C ASN A 134 4.45 -10.03 -8.73
N GLU A 135 4.58 -9.58 -9.98
CA GLU A 135 4.03 -8.30 -10.46
C GLU A 135 2.49 -8.35 -10.64
N GLU A 136 1.91 -9.54 -10.76
CA GLU A 136 0.50 -9.75 -11.10
C GLU A 136 -0.34 -10.14 -9.87
N THR A 137 -0.35 -9.30 -8.83
CA THR A 137 -1.29 -9.51 -7.71
C THR A 137 -2.51 -8.61 -7.85
N ARG A 138 -3.74 -9.15 -7.66
CA ARG A 138 -4.97 -8.35 -7.77
C ARG A 138 -5.09 -7.24 -6.72
N ASN A 139 -4.34 -7.31 -5.62
CA ASN A 139 -4.29 -6.23 -4.64
C ASN A 139 -3.46 -5.05 -5.19
N TRP A 140 -3.97 -4.43 -6.26
CA TRP A 140 -3.32 -3.40 -7.06
C TRP A 140 -3.01 -2.12 -6.30
N VAL A 141 -3.49 -1.95 -5.06
CA VAL A 141 -3.15 -0.80 -4.20
C VAL A 141 -2.04 -1.16 -3.21
N ALA A 142 -1.87 -2.45 -2.88
CA ALA A 142 -0.93 -2.89 -1.86
C ALA A 142 0.55 -2.78 -2.29
N TRP A 143 0.86 -2.52 -3.56
CA TRP A 143 2.24 -2.24 -3.98
C TRP A 143 2.81 -1.04 -3.21
N SER A 144 1.99 -0.05 -2.88
CA SER A 144 2.41 1.16 -2.18
C SER A 144 2.84 0.84 -0.74
N ILE A 145 2.05 0.01 -0.04
CA ILE A 145 2.39 -0.50 1.31
C ILE A 145 3.65 -1.35 1.27
N SER A 146 3.78 -2.20 0.25
CA SER A 146 4.97 -3.02 0.05
C SER A 146 6.23 -2.16 -0.12
N THR A 147 6.17 -1.18 -1.02
CA THR A 147 7.26 -0.22 -1.25
C THR A 147 7.60 0.56 0.03
N GLU A 148 6.58 1.02 0.76
CA GLU A 148 6.73 1.77 2.01
C GLU A 148 7.50 0.96 3.06
N VAL A 149 7.11 -0.30 3.30
CA VAL A 149 7.75 -1.17 4.30
C VAL A 149 9.19 -1.51 3.94
N TRP A 150 9.46 -1.85 2.69
CA TRP A 150 10.83 -2.15 2.25
C TRP A 150 11.73 -0.92 2.31
N THR A 151 11.21 0.26 1.92
CA THR A 151 11.97 1.52 2.04
C THR A 151 12.27 1.86 3.49
N TYR A 152 11.35 1.60 4.43
CA TYR A 152 11.60 1.77 5.86
C TYR A 152 12.69 0.84 6.39
N LEU A 153 12.67 -0.41 5.95
CA LEU A 153 13.69 -1.37 6.34
C LEU A 153 15.06 -0.95 5.81
N VAL A 154 15.15 -0.58 4.52
CA VAL A 154 16.40 -0.08 3.91
C VAL A 154 16.91 1.16 4.64
N PHE A 155 16.04 2.15 4.88
CA PHE A 155 16.40 3.37 5.62
C PHE A 155 16.92 3.07 7.02
N GLY A 156 16.33 2.10 7.73
CA GLY A 156 16.74 1.78 9.10
C GLY A 156 18.01 0.95 9.20
N VAL A 157 18.45 0.32 8.10
CA VAL A 157 19.69 -0.49 8.04
C VAL A 157 20.88 0.33 7.53
N LEU A 158 20.65 1.35 6.71
CA LEU A 158 21.66 2.29 6.20
C LEU A 158 22.06 3.33 7.26
#